data_AF-A0A8S1BFN7-F1
#
_entry.id   AF-A0A8S1BFN7-F1
#
_cell.length_a   1.000
_cell.length_b   1.000
_cell.length_c   1.000
_cell.angle_alpha   90.00
_cell.angle_beta   90.00
_cell.angle_gamma   90.00
#
_symmetry.space_group_name_H-M   'P 1'
#
loop_
_entity.id
_entity.type
_entity.pdbx_description
1 polymer ?
#
loop_
_entity_poly.entity_id
_entity_poly.type
_entity_poly.pdbx_seq_one_letter_code
_entity_poly.pdbx_strand_id
1 'polypeptide(L)'
;MMYRAVIFFVFVASAAPDDSWRQCYGVQNYMMQCCTGITTRAITEHKVFMECFENRKPGPPPPVSCEVDQCVGKKFGYYGDDGVDKEAFTSFIENKIVDNEALVAVIKEKCINSDLSKYGHPDLCDIMKMQICFYNQFLKECPKWSNEDKCEGFEEIVIPECVFDD
;
A
#
# COMPACT_ATOMS: atom_id res chain seq x y z
N MET A 1 13.49 43.98 -45.28
CA MET A 1 13.77 42.65 -44.69
C MET A 1 13.16 42.63 -43.30
N MET A 2 12.06 41.93 -43.08
CA MET A 2 11.41 41.82 -41.76
C MET A 2 11.67 40.42 -41.22
N TYR A 3 12.46 40.31 -40.15
CA TYR A 3 12.64 39.06 -39.41
C TYR A 3 11.41 38.84 -38.52
N ARG A 4 10.64 37.78 -38.80
CA ARG A 4 9.62 37.26 -37.90
C ARG A 4 10.32 36.34 -36.90
N ALA A 5 10.50 36.80 -35.67
CA ALA A 5 10.92 35.94 -34.56
C ALA A 5 9.72 35.08 -34.14
N VAL A 6 9.82 33.77 -34.33
CA VAL A 6 8.85 32.79 -33.81
C VAL A 6 9.30 32.41 -32.41
N ILE A 7 8.61 32.93 -31.40
CA ILE A 7 8.85 32.58 -29.99
C ILE A 7 8.10 31.26 -29.72
N PHE A 8 8.84 30.16 -29.58
CA PHE A 8 8.29 28.91 -29.07
C PHE A 8 8.15 29.01 -27.55
N PHE A 9 6.93 29.18 -27.08
CA PHE A 9 6.60 28.98 -25.67
C PHE A 9 6.63 27.49 -25.39
N VAL A 10 7.74 27.01 -24.81
CA VAL A 10 7.80 25.68 -24.20
C VAL A 10 7.01 25.78 -22.90
N PHE A 11 5.77 25.29 -22.92
CA PHE A 11 5.01 25.05 -21.70
C PHE A 11 5.66 23.86 -21.00
N VAL A 12 6.50 24.14 -20.01
CA VAL A 12 6.87 23.13 -19.02
C VAL A 12 5.61 22.89 -18.19
N ALA A 13 4.90 21.80 -18.49
CA ALA A 13 3.85 21.31 -17.61
C ALA A 13 4.54 20.92 -16.30
N SER A 14 4.47 21.78 -15.29
CA SER A 14 4.82 21.40 -13.93
C SER A 14 3.81 20.34 -13.50
N ALA A 15 4.23 19.08 -13.49
CA ALA A 15 3.48 18.02 -12.83
C ALA A 15 3.23 18.48 -11.39
N ALA A 16 1.96 18.61 -11.02
CA ALA A 16 1.58 18.75 -9.61
C ALA A 16 2.16 17.55 -8.84
N PRO A 17 2.48 17.69 -7.54
CA PRO A 17 2.96 16.56 -6.74
C PRO A 17 1.95 15.41 -6.87
N ASP A 18 2.46 14.27 -7.28
CA ASP A 18 1.69 13.11 -7.71
C ASP A 18 0.90 12.52 -6.52
N ASP A 19 -0.37 12.89 -6.39
CA ASP A 19 -1.31 12.36 -5.39
C ASP A 19 -1.78 10.92 -5.74
N SER A 20 -1.25 10.30 -6.79
CA SER A 20 -1.56 8.93 -7.24
C SER A 20 -1.47 7.90 -6.12
N TRP A 21 -0.50 8.04 -5.22
CA TRP A 21 -0.31 7.12 -4.10
C TRP A 21 -1.48 7.09 -3.12
N ARG A 22 -2.21 8.21 -2.94
CA ARG A 22 -3.41 8.24 -2.09
C ARG A 22 -4.55 7.46 -2.71
N GLN A 23 -4.67 7.51 -4.04
CA GLN A 23 -5.65 6.71 -4.76
C GLN A 23 -5.32 5.22 -4.61
N CYS A 24 -4.05 4.84 -4.76
CA CYS A 24 -3.61 3.46 -4.55
C CYS A 24 -3.90 2.94 -3.14
N TYR A 25 -3.55 3.70 -2.10
CA TYR A 25 -3.77 3.26 -0.72
C TYR A 25 -5.25 3.05 -0.38
N GLY A 26 -6.13 3.94 -0.86
CA GLY A 26 -7.57 3.85 -0.62
C GLY A 26 -8.22 2.66 -1.33
N VAL A 27 -7.75 2.31 -2.53
CA VAL A 27 -8.39 1.28 -3.35
C VAL A 27 -7.83 -0.13 -3.04
N GLN A 28 -6.59 -0.25 -2.57
CA GLN A 28 -5.94 -1.53 -2.22
C GLN A 28 -6.75 -2.41 -1.25
N ASN A 29 -7.31 -1.83 -0.18
CA ASN A 29 -8.12 -2.59 0.79
C ASN A 29 -9.38 -3.20 0.18
N TYR A 30 -9.99 -2.49 -0.76
CA TYR A 30 -11.18 -2.94 -1.46
C TYR A 30 -10.83 -4.01 -2.51
N MET A 31 -9.71 -3.82 -3.21
CA MET A 31 -9.22 -4.72 -4.24
C MET A 31 -8.85 -6.11 -3.71
N MET A 32 -8.36 -6.23 -2.47
CA MET A 32 -8.08 -7.54 -1.89
C MET A 32 -9.30 -8.46 -1.86
N GLN A 33 -10.51 -7.90 -1.69
CA GLN A 33 -11.76 -8.67 -1.70
C GLN A 33 -12.11 -9.21 -3.09
N CYS A 34 -11.53 -8.61 -4.13
CA CYS A 34 -11.72 -9.01 -5.52
C CYS A 34 -10.71 -10.08 -5.96
N CYS A 35 -9.67 -10.34 -5.18
CA CYS A 35 -8.78 -11.47 -5.44
C CYS A 35 -9.38 -12.77 -4.90
N THR A 36 -9.66 -13.71 -5.80
CA THR A 36 -10.13 -15.05 -5.47
C THR A 36 -9.00 -16.06 -5.67
N GLY A 37 -8.74 -16.91 -4.68
CA GLY A 37 -7.71 -17.96 -4.79
C GLY A 37 -6.45 -17.74 -3.97
N ILE A 38 -6.31 -16.59 -3.31
CA ILE A 38 -5.44 -16.48 -2.13
C ILE A 38 -6.36 -16.53 -0.91
N THR A 39 -6.24 -17.60 -0.13
CA THR A 39 -6.94 -17.68 1.14
C THR A 39 -6.20 -16.79 2.13
N THR A 40 -6.80 -15.65 2.45
CA THR A 40 -6.41 -14.90 3.64
C THR A 40 -7.10 -15.50 4.85
N ARG A 41 -6.35 -15.71 5.93
CA ARG A 41 -6.98 -15.97 7.22
C ARG A 41 -7.73 -14.70 7.58
N ALA A 42 -9.01 -14.83 7.94
CA ALA A 42 -9.81 -13.70 8.39
C ALA A 42 -9.16 -13.13 9.64
N ILE A 43 -8.41 -12.05 9.47
CA ILE A 43 -7.89 -11.33 10.60
C ILE A 43 -9.11 -10.59 11.15
N THR A 44 -9.55 -10.95 12.34
CA THR A 44 -10.61 -10.22 13.06
C THR A 44 -10.01 -8.90 13.58
N GLU A 45 -9.59 -8.04 12.64
CA GLU A 45 -8.87 -6.78 12.84
C GLU A 45 -9.80 -5.64 13.13
N HIS A 46 -11.08 -5.79 12.81
CA HIS A 46 -12.02 -4.68 12.88
C HIS A 46 -12.02 -4.04 14.27
N LYS A 47 -11.94 -4.84 15.34
CA LYS A 47 -11.84 -4.31 16.70
C LYS A 47 -10.52 -3.57 16.98
N VAL A 48 -9.39 -4.12 16.55
CA VAL A 48 -8.05 -3.54 16.77
C VAL A 48 -7.90 -2.24 15.99
N PHE A 49 -8.31 -2.24 14.72
CA PHE A 49 -8.31 -1.07 13.86
C PHE A 49 -9.22 0.03 14.41
N MET A 50 -10.46 -0.30 14.78
CA MET A 50 -11.40 0.67 15.37
C MET A 50 -10.85 1.26 16.67
N GLU A 51 -10.26 0.44 17.55
CA GLU A 51 -9.63 0.94 18.76
C GLU A 51 -8.48 1.92 18.47
N CYS A 52 -7.64 1.63 17.47
CA CYS A 52 -6.56 2.53 17.06
C CYS A 52 -7.08 3.81 16.38
N PHE A 53 -8.20 3.72 15.67
CA PHE A 53 -8.83 4.86 15.03
C PHE A 53 -9.52 5.79 16.05
N GLU A 54 -10.22 5.23 17.03
CA GLU A 54 -10.92 5.97 18.09
C GLU A 54 -9.95 6.67 19.05
N ASN A 55 -8.78 6.09 19.29
CA ASN A 55 -7.74 6.68 20.14
C ASN A 55 -6.96 7.83 19.47
N ARG A 56 -7.25 8.11 18.20
CA ARG A 56 -6.67 9.25 17.49
C ARG A 56 -7.19 10.56 18.06
N LYS A 57 -6.34 11.59 18.09
CA LYS A 57 -6.78 12.95 18.44
C LYS A 57 -7.94 13.39 17.52
N PRO A 58 -9.04 13.93 18.07
CA PRO A 58 -10.14 14.42 17.27
C PRO A 58 -9.67 15.58 16.36
N GLY A 59 -9.96 15.48 15.07
CA GLY A 59 -9.57 16.43 14.04
C GLY A 59 -9.48 15.77 12.66
N PRO A 60 -9.40 16.56 11.57
CA PRO A 60 -9.12 15.99 10.26
C PRO A 60 -7.76 15.29 10.32
N PRO A 61 -7.64 14.10 9.73
CA PRO A 61 -6.35 13.46 9.59
C PRO A 61 -5.35 14.42 8.95
N PRO A 62 -4.12 14.59 9.46
CA PRO A 62 -3.04 14.96 8.56
C PRO A 62 -3.10 13.97 7.38
N PRO A 63 -2.92 14.47 6.15
CA PRO A 63 -3.14 13.67 4.95
C PRO A 63 -2.23 12.43 4.83
N VAL A 64 -1.24 12.33 5.73
CA VAL A 64 -0.36 11.19 5.95
C VAL A 64 -0.19 11.02 7.46
N SER A 65 -0.97 10.15 8.09
CA SER A 65 -0.81 9.91 9.54
C SER A 65 -0.49 8.45 9.82
N CYS A 66 0.71 8.23 10.35
CA CYS A 66 1.18 6.91 10.71
C CYS A 66 0.60 6.38 12.02
N GLU A 67 -0.07 7.23 12.80
CA GLU A 67 -0.52 6.92 14.17
C GLU A 67 -1.40 5.67 14.23
N VAL A 68 -2.31 5.50 13.26
CA VAL A 68 -3.22 4.34 13.22
C VAL A 68 -2.44 3.07 12.89
N ASP A 69 -1.63 3.08 11.82
CA ASP A 69 -0.86 1.91 11.40
C ASP A 69 0.18 1.51 12.46
N GLN A 70 0.85 2.48 13.09
CA GLN A 70 1.76 2.25 14.21
C GLN A 70 1.03 1.65 15.42
N CYS A 71 -0.17 2.14 15.76
CA CYS A 71 -0.97 1.58 16.83
C CYS A 71 -1.37 0.12 16.54
N VAL A 72 -1.80 -0.15 15.31
CA VAL A 72 -2.17 -1.50 14.85
C VAL A 72 -0.95 -2.42 14.93
N GLY A 73 0.20 -1.99 14.41
CA GLY A 73 1.43 -2.77 14.47
C GLY A 73 1.92 -3.03 15.89
N LYS A 74 1.76 -2.07 16.81
CA LYS A 74 2.07 -2.27 18.24
C LYS A 74 1.19 -3.33 18.86
N LYS A 75 -0.12 -3.32 18.56
CA LYS A 75 -1.07 -4.31 19.08
C LYS A 75 -0.83 -5.72 18.53
N PHE A 76 -0.34 -5.82 17.31
CA PHE A 76 0.05 -7.11 16.71
C PHE A 76 1.49 -7.52 17.02
N GLY A 77 2.27 -6.66 17.65
CA GLY A 77 3.63 -6.96 18.09
C GLY A 77 4.69 -6.86 17.00
N TYR A 78 4.39 -6.24 15.85
CA TYR A 78 5.37 -6.04 14.76
C TYR A 78 5.83 -4.58 14.61
N TYR A 79 5.45 -3.70 15.53
CA TYR A 79 5.93 -2.32 15.58
C TYR A 79 6.36 -1.96 17.01
N GLY A 80 7.56 -1.41 17.15
CA GLY A 80 8.18 -1.01 18.41
C GLY A 80 8.75 0.40 18.37
N ASP A 81 9.64 0.71 19.32
CA ASP A 81 10.29 2.02 19.43
C ASP A 81 11.28 2.29 18.28
N ASP A 82 11.89 1.22 17.75
CA ASP A 82 12.83 1.27 16.63
C ASP A 82 12.15 1.15 15.24
N GLY A 83 10.80 1.17 15.20
CA GLY A 83 10.03 1.04 13.97
C GLY A 83 9.46 -0.37 13.75
N VAL A 84 9.40 -0.81 12.49
CA VAL A 84 8.82 -2.12 12.13
C VAL A 84 9.80 -3.24 12.47
N ASP A 85 9.37 -4.17 13.33
CA ASP A 85 10.07 -5.43 13.54
C ASP A 85 9.76 -6.36 12.36
N LYS A 86 10.73 -6.50 11.47
CA LYS A 86 10.63 -7.27 10.23
C LYS A 86 10.42 -8.78 10.48
N GLU A 87 10.99 -9.32 11.54
CA GLU A 87 10.85 -10.74 11.90
C GLU A 87 9.46 -11.01 12.48
N ALA A 88 8.99 -10.13 13.36
CA ALA A 88 7.63 -10.19 13.89
C ALA A 88 6.58 -9.96 12.79
N PHE A 89 6.82 -9.03 11.85
CA PHE A 89 5.95 -8.81 10.69
C PHE A 89 5.89 -10.03 9.78
N THR A 90 7.04 -10.65 9.50
CA THR A 90 7.10 -11.93 8.77
C THR A 90 6.24 -12.99 9.45
N SER A 91 6.45 -13.19 10.76
CA SER A 91 5.71 -14.15 11.55
C SER A 91 4.20 -13.84 11.57
N PHE A 92 3.83 -12.56 11.58
CA PHE A 92 2.44 -12.13 11.48
C PHE A 92 1.83 -12.53 10.13
N ILE A 93 2.52 -12.28 9.02
CA ILE A 93 2.05 -12.64 7.66
C ILE A 93 1.84 -14.15 7.53
N GLU A 94 2.82 -14.95 7.94
CA GLU A 94 2.79 -16.42 7.86
C GLU A 94 1.70 -17.05 8.73
N ASN A 95 1.48 -16.51 9.93
CA ASN A 95 0.58 -17.14 10.89
C ASN A 95 -0.83 -16.57 10.87
N LYS A 96 -1.00 -15.32 10.45
CA LYS A 96 -2.26 -14.58 10.61
C LYS A 96 -2.87 -14.11 9.31
N ILE A 97 -2.11 -13.93 8.23
CA ILE A 97 -2.63 -13.29 7.02
C ILE A 97 -2.76 -14.26 5.86
N VAL A 98 -1.67 -14.87 5.40
CA VAL A 98 -1.62 -15.53 4.10
C VAL A 98 -1.39 -17.03 4.26
N ASP A 99 -2.28 -17.86 3.70
CA ASP A 99 -2.12 -19.32 3.64
C ASP A 99 -1.55 -19.76 2.28
N ASN A 100 -0.51 -19.06 1.81
CA ASN A 100 0.13 -19.27 0.51
C ASN A 100 1.63 -19.00 0.63
N GLU A 101 2.43 -20.06 0.66
CA GLU A 101 3.89 -20.01 0.85
C GLU A 101 4.62 -19.25 -0.27
N ALA A 102 4.12 -19.32 -1.50
CA ALA A 102 4.73 -18.62 -2.63
C ALA A 102 4.59 -17.10 -2.47
N LEU A 103 3.40 -16.61 -2.12
CA LEU A 103 3.19 -15.19 -1.84
C LEU A 103 4.00 -14.74 -0.62
N VAL A 104 4.08 -15.55 0.45
CA VAL A 104 4.93 -15.25 1.61
C VAL A 104 6.39 -15.07 1.19
N ALA A 105 6.92 -15.96 0.35
CA ALA A 105 8.29 -15.86 -0.15
C ALA A 105 8.52 -14.56 -0.94
N VAL A 106 7.58 -14.19 -1.80
CA VAL A 106 7.62 -12.92 -2.56
C VAL A 106 7.58 -11.71 -1.62
N ILE A 107 6.70 -11.70 -0.62
CA ILE A 107 6.62 -10.59 0.36
C ILE A 107 7.93 -10.45 1.14
N LYS A 108 8.54 -11.55 1.58
CA LYS A 108 9.84 -11.53 2.26
C LYS A 108 10.91 -10.88 1.40
N GLU A 109 11.02 -11.32 0.14
CA GLU A 109 12.03 -10.84 -0.79
C GLU A 109 11.80 -9.38 -1.19
N LYS A 110 10.57 -9.04 -1.59
CA LYS A 110 10.24 -7.76 -2.23
C LYS A 110 9.82 -6.65 -1.28
N CYS A 111 9.44 -6.97 -0.05
CA CYS A 111 9.00 -5.98 0.95
C CYS A 111 9.90 -5.96 2.19
N ILE A 112 10.11 -7.12 2.81
CA ILE A 112 10.77 -7.18 4.12
C ILE A 112 12.28 -6.97 3.97
N ASN A 113 12.90 -7.66 3.01
CA ASN A 113 14.34 -7.63 2.78
C ASN A 113 14.78 -6.55 1.78
N SER A 114 13.84 -5.81 1.19
CA SER A 114 14.13 -4.77 0.22
C SER A 114 14.24 -3.39 0.86
N ASP A 115 14.73 -2.43 0.08
CA ASP A 115 14.52 -1.00 0.37
C ASP A 115 13.03 -0.66 0.22
N LEU A 116 12.47 0.00 1.24
CA LEU A 116 11.08 0.46 1.25
C LEU A 116 10.94 1.86 0.62
N SER A 117 12.03 2.58 0.37
CA SER A 117 12.03 3.94 -0.18
C SER A 117 11.32 4.03 -1.54
N LYS A 118 11.31 2.94 -2.31
CA LYS A 118 10.60 2.78 -3.59
C LYS A 118 9.08 2.63 -3.47
N TYR A 119 8.55 2.48 -2.25
CA TYR A 119 7.11 2.33 -2.03
C TYR A 119 6.50 3.62 -1.47
N GLY A 120 5.71 4.29 -2.31
CA GLY A 120 4.95 5.48 -1.94
C GLY A 120 5.80 6.74 -1.70
N HIS A 121 5.17 7.79 -1.18
CA HIS A 121 5.83 9.09 -0.98
C HIS A 121 6.95 9.02 0.07
N PRO A 122 8.06 9.78 -0.07
CA PRO A 122 9.14 9.81 0.92
C PRO A 122 8.68 10.08 2.35
N ASP A 123 7.65 10.93 2.51
CA ASP A 123 7.06 11.30 3.80
C ASP A 123 6.20 10.20 4.45
N LEU A 124 5.93 9.08 3.76
CA LEU A 124 5.29 7.94 4.40
C LEU A 124 6.23 7.28 5.40
N CYS A 125 5.72 6.90 6.56
CA CYS A 125 6.47 6.05 7.48
C CYS A 125 6.61 4.63 6.94
N ASP A 126 7.66 3.94 7.42
CA ASP A 126 8.04 2.61 6.97
C ASP A 126 6.92 1.57 7.08
N ILE A 127 6.05 1.68 8.10
CA ILE A 127 4.91 0.76 8.24
C ILE A 127 3.89 0.90 7.11
N MET A 128 3.61 2.13 6.66
CA MET A 128 2.73 2.37 5.52
C MET A 128 3.38 1.92 4.23
N LYS A 129 4.69 2.19 4.05
CA LYS A 129 5.46 1.72 2.88
C LYS A 129 5.47 0.18 2.82
N MET A 130 5.62 -0.48 3.96
CA MET A 130 5.54 -1.94 4.08
C MET A 130 4.15 -2.47 3.72
N GLN A 131 3.07 -1.85 4.20
CA GLN A 131 1.69 -2.22 3.85
C GLN A 131 1.43 -2.04 2.35
N ILE A 132 1.86 -0.91 1.77
CA ILE A 132 1.74 -0.66 0.32
C ILE A 132 2.48 -1.76 -0.46
N CYS A 133 3.70 -2.10 -0.06
CA CYS A 133 4.42 -3.20 -0.70
C CYS A 133 3.66 -4.52 -0.59
N PHE A 134 3.20 -4.87 0.62
CA PHE A 134 2.43 -6.08 0.87
C PHE A 134 1.19 -6.16 -0.05
N TYR A 135 0.37 -5.11 -0.09
CA TYR A 135 -0.81 -5.09 -0.96
C TYR A 135 -0.43 -5.21 -2.43
N ASN A 136 0.63 -4.53 -2.87
CA ASN A 136 1.10 -4.65 -4.25
C ASN A 136 1.53 -6.08 -4.60
N GLN A 137 2.26 -6.77 -3.72
CA GLN A 137 2.63 -8.16 -3.98
C GLN A 137 1.40 -9.09 -3.92
N PHE A 138 0.52 -8.89 -2.94
CA PHE A 138 -0.71 -9.67 -2.81
C PHE A 138 -1.56 -9.60 -4.09
N LEU A 139 -1.74 -8.40 -4.63
CA LEU A 139 -2.57 -8.18 -5.80
C LEU A 139 -1.87 -8.66 -7.09
N LYS A 140 -0.55 -8.46 -7.23
CA LYS A 140 0.22 -8.98 -8.39
C LYS A 140 0.23 -10.50 -8.47
N GLU A 141 0.30 -11.16 -7.32
CA GLU A 141 0.29 -12.62 -7.22
C GLU A 141 -1.13 -13.19 -7.17
N CYS A 142 -2.16 -12.37 -7.40
CA CYS A 142 -3.54 -12.83 -7.40
C CYS A 142 -3.76 -13.84 -8.53
N PRO A 143 -4.10 -15.11 -8.23
CA PRO A 143 -4.22 -16.13 -9.27
C PRO A 143 -5.50 -15.98 -10.09
N LYS A 144 -6.53 -15.34 -9.52
CA LYS A 144 -7.81 -15.13 -10.19
C LYS A 144 -8.54 -13.92 -9.64
N TRP A 145 -8.87 -12.97 -10.51
CA TRP A 145 -9.72 -11.84 -10.17
C TRP A 145 -11.21 -12.21 -10.28
N SER A 146 -12.00 -11.72 -9.33
CA SER A 146 -13.45 -11.73 -9.42
C SER A 146 -13.89 -10.66 -10.41
N ASN A 147 -14.79 -11.02 -11.32
CA ASN A 147 -15.45 -10.09 -12.23
C ASN A 147 -16.90 -9.79 -11.78
N GLU A 148 -17.21 -10.03 -10.51
CA GLU A 148 -18.54 -9.81 -9.95
C GLU A 148 -18.67 -8.43 -9.31
N ASP A 149 -19.88 -7.87 -9.37
CA ASP A 149 -20.27 -6.61 -8.74
C ASP A 149 -19.26 -5.47 -8.99
N LYS A 150 -18.62 -5.05 -7.90
CA LYS A 150 -17.70 -3.94 -7.83
C LYS A 150 -16.30 -4.27 -8.33
N CYS A 151 -16.04 -5.54 -8.66
CA CYS A 151 -14.71 -6.05 -8.97
C CYS A 151 -14.36 -6.03 -10.46
N GLU A 152 -15.34 -5.75 -11.32
CA GLU A 152 -15.15 -5.66 -12.76
C GLU A 152 -14.08 -4.62 -13.14
N GLY A 153 -13.08 -5.05 -13.93
CA GLY A 153 -12.02 -4.18 -14.45
C GLY A 153 -10.87 -3.88 -13.49
N PHE A 154 -10.85 -4.43 -12.25
CA PHE A 154 -9.76 -4.11 -11.31
C PHE A 154 -8.40 -4.66 -11.74
N GLU A 155 -8.34 -5.83 -12.39
CA GLU A 155 -7.08 -6.39 -12.88
C GLU A 155 -6.32 -5.41 -13.78
N GLU A 156 -7.05 -4.64 -14.59
CA GLU A 156 -6.49 -3.66 -15.53
C GLU A 156 -5.99 -2.38 -14.85
N ILE A 157 -6.53 -2.02 -13.69
CA ILE A 157 -6.18 -0.82 -12.90
C ILE A 157 -5.01 -1.10 -11.96
N VAL A 158 -4.99 -2.28 -11.35
CA VAL A 158 -4.05 -2.66 -10.28
C VAL A 158 -2.62 -2.80 -10.77
N ILE A 159 -2.44 -3.38 -11.95
CA ILE A 159 -1.12 -3.77 -12.46
C ILE A 159 -0.26 -2.55 -12.89
N PRO A 160 -0.82 -1.48 -13.49
CA PRO A 160 -0.02 -0.33 -13.93
C PRO A 160 0.06 0.84 -12.93
N GLU A 161 -1.00 1.17 -12.19
CA GLU A 161 -1.11 2.50 -11.56
C GLU A 161 -0.56 2.60 -10.12
N CYS A 162 -0.31 1.46 -9.47
CA CYS A 162 0.17 1.42 -8.08
C CYS A 162 1.58 0.87 -7.91
N VAL A 163 2.28 0.67 -9.03
CA VAL A 163 3.70 0.36 -9.08
C VAL A 163 4.45 1.67 -9.28
N PHE A 164 5.06 2.18 -8.22
CA PHE A 164 6.04 3.26 -8.36
C PHE A 164 7.30 2.62 -8.92
N ASP A 165 7.47 2.70 -10.24
CA ASP A 165 8.68 2.20 -10.91
C ASP A 165 9.90 3.07 -10.51
N ASP A 166 11.06 2.41 -10.41
CA ASP A 166 12.39 3.02 -10.18
C ASP A 166 12.81 3.96 -11.33
#